data_AF-A0A523UEF7-F1
#
_entry.id   AF-A0A523UEF7-F1
#
_cell.length_a   1.000
_cell.length_b   1.000
_cell.length_c   1.000
_cell.angle_alpha   90.00
_cell.angle_beta   90.00
_cell.angle_gamma   90.00
#
_symmetry.space_group_name_H-M   'P 1'
#
loop_
_entity.id
_entity.type
_entity.pdbx_description
1 polymer ?
#
loop_
_entity_poly.entity_id
_entity_poly.type
_entity_poly.pdbx_seq_one_letter_code
_entity_poly.pdbx_strand_id
1 'polypeptide(L)' 'MELRQVEEALKDVILPEPRRSLLELNMVRNIEVAGDRVKVLLALTPLSDPAKGLIQESVRAAIERIPG' A
#
# COMPACT_ATOMS: atom_id res chain seq x y z
N MET A 1 11.84 -8.31 -6.28
CA MET A 1 10.66 -8.53 -5.42
C MET A 1 9.55 -9.26 -6.18
N GLU A 2 8.77 -10.14 -5.53
CA GLU A 2 7.59 -10.78 -6.13
C GLU A 2 6.28 -10.05 -5.79
N LEU A 3 5.28 -10.08 -6.71
CA LEU A 3 3.97 -9.45 -6.51
C LEU A 3 3.27 -9.91 -5.22
N ARG A 4 3.34 -11.22 -4.91
CA ARG A 4 2.73 -11.78 -3.70
C ARG A 4 3.32 -11.19 -2.42
N GLN A 5 4.64 -10.97 -2.38
CA GLN A 5 5.28 -10.36 -1.21
C GLN A 5 4.81 -8.92 -1.00
N VAL A 6 4.65 -8.17 -2.09
CA VAL A 6 4.11 -6.81 -2.06
C VAL A 6 2.65 -6.81 -1.61
N GLU A 7 1.82 -7.72 -2.12
CA GLU A 7 0.43 -7.87 -1.67
C GLU A 7 0.33 -8.21 -0.19
N GLU A 8 1.17 -9.12 0.32
CA GLU A 8 1.21 -9.44 1.75
C GLU A 8 1.66 -8.24 2.58
N ALA A 9 2.71 -7.54 2.18
CA ALA A 9 3.14 -6.32 2.87
C ALA A 9 2.05 -5.23 2.88
N LEU A 10 1.30 -5.08 1.78
CA LEU A 10 0.17 -4.15 1.71
C LEU A 10 -1.04 -4.57 2.55
N LYS A 11 -1.17 -5.86 2.92
CA LYS A 11 -2.21 -6.31 3.87
C LYS A 11 -1.91 -5.85 5.30
N ASP A 12 -0.63 -5.83 5.69
CA ASP A 12 -0.18 -5.30 6.98
C ASP A 12 -0.38 -3.78 7.11
N VAL A 13 -0.56 -3.07 5.99
CA VAL A 13 -0.90 -1.65 5.99
C VAL A 13 -2.38 -1.46 6.33
N ILE A 14 -2.65 -1.27 7.62
CA ILE A 14 -3.98 -0.98 8.15
C ILE A 14 -4.17 0.53 8.27
N LEU A 15 -5.27 1.05 7.71
CA LEU A 15 -5.62 2.46 7.87
C LEU A 15 -6.08 2.76 9.30
N PRO A 16 -5.81 3.95 9.85
CA PRO A 16 -6.37 4.34 11.14
C PRO A 16 -7.90 4.35 11.10
N GLU A 17 -8.50 4.80 10.00
CA GLU A 17 -9.93 4.69 9.72
C GLU A 17 -10.20 4.54 8.21
N PRO A 18 -11.10 3.64 7.82
CA PRO A 18 -11.62 2.52 8.62
C PRO A 18 -10.47 1.50 8.85
N ARG A 19 -10.32 0.97 10.07
CA ARG A 19 -9.27 0.00 10.50
C ARG A 19 -9.27 -1.31 9.69
N ARG A 20 -8.92 -1.20 8.42
CA ARG A 20 -9.01 -2.20 7.38
C ARG A 20 -7.76 -2.06 6.51
N SER A 21 -7.37 -3.16 5.92
CA SER A 21 -6.26 -3.17 4.98
C SER A 21 -6.62 -2.43 3.69
N LEU A 22 -5.62 -1.84 3.03
CA LEU A 22 -5.81 -1.20 1.72
C LEU A 22 -6.43 -2.14 0.67
N LEU A 23 -6.08 -3.43 0.74
CA LEU A 23 -6.65 -4.50 -0.10
C LEU A 23 -8.13 -4.77 0.22
N GLU A 24 -8.50 -4.81 1.51
CA GLU A 24 -9.89 -5.02 1.93
C GLU A 24 -10.80 -3.86 1.51
N LEU A 25 -10.27 -2.65 1.50
CA LEU A 25 -11.02 -1.46 1.10
C LEU A 25 -11.16 -1.33 -0.42
N ASN A 26 -10.67 -2.31 -1.20
CA ASN A 26 -10.61 -2.25 -2.65
C ASN A 26 -9.94 -0.95 -3.15
N MET A 27 -9.04 -0.38 -2.33
CA MET A 27 -8.36 0.88 -2.63
C MET A 27 -7.18 0.66 -3.55
N VAL A 28 -6.62 -0.55 -3.59
CA VAL A 28 -5.54 -0.88 -4.52
C VAL A 28 -6.14 -1.16 -5.90
N ARG A 29 -5.97 -0.20 -6.83
CA ARG A 29 -6.40 -0.32 -8.23
C ARG A 29 -5.46 -1.16 -9.06
N ASN A 30 -4.16 -1.02 -8.81
CA ASN A 30 -3.14 -1.73 -9.55
C ASN A 30 -1.86 -1.83 -8.72
N ILE A 31 -1.11 -2.92 -8.90
CA ILE A 31 0.22 -3.11 -8.35
C ILE A 31 1.12 -3.55 -9.51
N GLU A 32 2.12 -2.75 -9.83
CA GLU A 32 3.14 -3.08 -10.83
C GLU A 32 4.46 -3.29 -10.09
N VAL A 33 5.08 -4.45 -10.29
CA VAL A 33 6.41 -4.77 -9.73
C VAL A 33 7.41 -4.91 -10.87
N ALA A 34 8.45 -4.08 -10.86
CA ALA A 34 9.50 -4.03 -11.87
C ALA A 34 10.88 -4.10 -11.19
N GLY A 35 11.38 -5.33 -11.01
CA GLY A 35 12.64 -5.60 -10.31
C GLY A 35 12.57 -5.18 -8.84
N ASP A 36 13.25 -4.09 -8.51
CA ASP A 36 13.32 -3.47 -7.17
C ASP A 36 12.37 -2.28 -7.03
N ARG A 37 11.57 -1.97 -8.06
CA ARG A 37 10.58 -0.89 -8.01
C ARG A 37 9.18 -1.45 -7.92
N VAL A 38 8.44 -0.96 -6.94
CA VAL A 38 7.01 -1.26 -6.77
C VAL A 38 6.22 0.01 -7.02
N LYS A 39 5.22 -0.06 -7.88
CA LYS A 39 4.29 1.02 -8.17
C LYS A 39 2.89 0.58 -7.81
N VAL A 40 2.30 1.26 -6.83
CA VAL A 40 0.95 0.97 -6.34
C VAL A 40 0.04 2.13 -6.76
N LEU A 41 -1.03 1.81 -7.47
CA LEU A 41 -2.09 2.75 -7.81
C LEU A 41 -3.20 2.61 -6.77
N LEU A 42 -3.45 3.68 -6.02
CA LEU A 42 -4.50 3.72 -5.01
C LEU A 42 -5.68 4.57 -5.51
N ALA A 43 -6.88 4.00 -5.55
CA ALA A 43 -8.13 4.75 -5.64
C ALA A 43 -8.45 5.34 -4.27
N LEU A 44 -7.86 6.49 -3.98
CA LEU A 44 -8.21 7.28 -2.82
C LEU A 44 -9.63 7.86 -3.05
N THR A 45 -10.60 7.40 -2.27
CA THR A 45 -11.78 8.21 -1.94
C THR A 45 -11.26 9.57 -1.45
N PRO A 46 -11.93 10.72 -1.70
CA PRO A 46 -11.45 12.03 -1.28
C PRO A 46 -11.04 12.05 0.19
N LEU A 47 -9.74 11.85 0.40
CA LEU A 47 -9.05 11.84 1.68
C LEU A 47 -8.30 13.16 1.76
N SER A 48 -8.30 13.78 2.93
CA SER A 48 -7.53 14.97 3.20
C SER A 48 -6.04 14.71 2.91
N ASP A 49 -5.33 15.70 2.37
CA ASP A 49 -3.87 15.66 2.14
C ASP A 49 -3.04 14.97 3.24
N PRO A 50 -3.26 15.22 4.56
CA PRO A 50 -2.52 14.51 5.61
C PRO A 50 -2.73 12.99 5.63
N ALA A 51 -3.94 12.52 5.33
CA ALA A 51 -4.22 11.08 5.30
C ALA A 51 -3.50 10.40 4.13
N LYS A 52 -3.37 11.07 2.98
CA LYS A 52 -2.61 10.53 1.83
C LYS A 52 -1.14 10.32 2.19
N GLY A 53 -0.52 11.29 2.86
CA GLY A 53 0.87 11.19 3.30
C GLY A 53 1.09 10.01 4.25
N LEU A 54 0.20 9.84 5.23
CA LEU A 54 0.29 8.74 6.20
C LEU A 54 0.17 7.36 5.53
N ILE A 55 -0.71 7.24 4.52
CA ILE A 55 -0.85 6.02 3.73
C ILE A 55 0.41 5.75 2.91
N GLN A 56 0.93 6.76 2.21
CA GLN A 56 2.15 6.62 1.42
C GLN A 56 3.34 6.20 2.28
N GLU A 57 3.49 6.78 3.46
CA GLU A 57 4.54 6.43 4.42
C GLU A 57 4.36 5.01 4.94
N SER A 58 3.14 4.60 5.29
CA SER A 58 2.85 3.23 5.74
C SER A 58 3.13 2.19 4.65
N VAL A 59 2.73 2.47 3.41
CA VAL A 59 3.02 1.61 2.24
C VAL A 59 4.52 1.52 1.98
N ARG A 60 5.22 2.66 2.01
CA ARG A 60 6.67 2.71 1.86
C ARG A 60 7.37 1.88 2.93
N ALA A 61 7.02 2.08 4.20
CA ALA A 61 7.58 1.35 5.32
C ALA A 61 7.32 -0.16 5.22
N ALA A 62 6.14 -0.58 4.75
CA ALA A 62 5.83 -1.99 4.53
C ALA A 62 6.68 -2.61 3.40
N ILE A 63 6.87 -1.90 2.29
CA ILE A 63 7.70 -2.35 1.17
C ILE A 63 9.19 -2.40 1.55
N GLU A 64 9.69 -1.41 2.30
CA GLU A 64 11.08 -1.38 2.78
C GLU A 64 11.42 -2.53 3.75
N ARG A 65 10.40 -3.14 4.37
CA ARG A 65 10.58 -4.32 5.22
C ARG A 65 10.68 -5.63 4.44
N ILE A 66 10.35 -5.64 3.15
CA ILE A 66 10.49 -6.83 2.31
C ILE A 66 11.98 -7.01 1.99
N PRO A 67 12.62 -8.11 2.41
CA PRO A 67 13.97 -8.41 1.97
C PRO A 67 13.93 -8.80 0.48
N GLY A 68 14.56 -8.00 -0.37
CA GLY A 68 14.56 -8.20 -1.82
C GLY A 68 15.29 -7.12 -2.55
#